data_AF-A0A1Y2CW60-F1
#
_entry.id   AF-A0A1Y2CW60-F1
#
_cell.length_a   1.000
_cell.length_b   1.000
_cell.length_c   1.000
_cell.angle_alpha   90.00
_cell.angle_beta   90.00
_cell.angle_gamma   90.00
#
_symmetry.space_group_name_H-M   'P 1'
#
loop_
_entity.id
_entity.type
_entity.pdbx_description
1 polymer ?
#
loop_
_entity_poly.entity_id
_entity_poly.type
_entity_poly.pdbx_seq_one_letter_code
_entity_poly.pdbx_strand_id
1 'polypeptide(L)'
;MKPARLGLAHNLIVGYGLHKKMNCYTQRRATEAEMAEFHSEDYVEFLRRITPDNANAFSKFLPRFNVGVDDCPVFEGLYDFCRLSAGGSIEAGRKLCSGTEIAINWSGGLHHAKKFEASGFCYVNDIVLGILQLLRIYPRVVYIDIDVHHGDGVQEAFYQSDRVMTVSFHRYDGSFFPGTGSLDEIGIRTGKAYAVNVPLQEHIDDASYAYIFEKVMQNVMDVYQPSVVVLQCGADSLAGDRLGSFNLSIRGHGACVAFMKKFKVPLMVLGGGGYTIRNVARAWCYETGVCTGTELPNDLPQNQYYMHYGPDYKLHSNNVDRNAENANTRQYLDQIHRAIAENLRHVQWAPSVAMNEIPPDLDGFNPETGGWEVDEEEDKNPELRVDQDKFGLSGAQRLRREKELNQFDDREMYDGDQDQDH
;
A
#
# COMPACT_ATOMS: atom_id res chain seq x y z
N MET A 1 -15.05 -0.57 2.35
CA MET A 1 -13.81 -1.38 2.26
C MET A 1 -14.15 -2.89 2.21
N LYS A 2 -13.65 -3.65 1.22
CA LYS A 2 -13.92 -5.10 1.09
C LYS A 2 -12.63 -5.92 0.94
N PRO A 3 -12.11 -6.58 2.00
CA PRO A 3 -10.87 -7.38 1.92
C PRO A 3 -10.90 -8.51 0.89
N ALA A 4 -12.08 -8.99 0.50
CA ALA A 4 -12.27 -10.01 -0.53
C ALA A 4 -11.55 -9.71 -1.86
N ARG A 5 -11.31 -8.43 -2.19
CA ARG A 5 -10.52 -8.00 -3.35
C ARG A 5 -9.11 -8.61 -3.40
N LEU A 6 -8.52 -8.91 -2.24
CA LEU A 6 -7.23 -9.61 -2.13
C LEU A 6 -7.30 -11.05 -2.67
N GLY A 7 -8.40 -11.75 -2.36
CA GLY A 7 -8.66 -13.10 -2.87
C GLY A 7 -8.83 -13.12 -4.39
N LEU A 8 -9.52 -12.12 -4.95
CA LEU A 8 -9.67 -11.94 -6.39
C LEU A 8 -8.32 -11.65 -7.06
N ALA A 9 -7.55 -10.68 -6.54
CA ALA A 9 -6.22 -10.34 -7.06
C ALA A 9 -5.29 -11.55 -7.05
N HIS A 10 -5.24 -12.28 -5.93
CA HIS A 10 -4.45 -13.50 -5.78
C HIS A 10 -4.83 -14.56 -6.82
N ASN A 11 -6.12 -14.80 -7.05
CA ASN A 11 -6.59 -15.77 -8.05
C ASN A 11 -6.17 -15.39 -9.48
N LEU A 12 -6.19 -14.11 -9.84
CA LEU A 12 -5.69 -13.66 -11.14
C LEU A 12 -4.17 -13.83 -11.26
N ILE A 13 -3.41 -13.44 -10.23
CA ILE A 13 -1.95 -13.60 -10.17
C ILE A 13 -1.58 -15.09 -10.37
N VAL A 14 -2.32 -15.99 -9.72
CA VAL A 14 -2.14 -17.44 -9.89
C VAL A 14 -2.55 -17.91 -11.28
N GLY A 15 -3.72 -17.46 -11.77
CA GLY A 15 -4.24 -17.81 -13.09
C GLY A 15 -3.32 -17.42 -14.24
N TYR A 16 -2.62 -16.29 -14.12
CA TYR A 16 -1.60 -15.85 -15.07
C TYR A 16 -0.23 -16.53 -14.88
N GLY A 17 -0.07 -17.36 -13.85
CA GLY A 17 1.19 -18.07 -13.56
C GLY A 17 2.28 -17.19 -12.94
N LEU A 18 1.96 -15.99 -12.46
CA LEU A 18 2.93 -15.04 -11.91
C LEU A 18 3.60 -15.55 -10.63
N HIS A 19 2.88 -16.33 -9.81
CA HIS A 19 3.41 -17.01 -8.62
C HIS A 19 4.65 -17.89 -8.91
N LYS A 20 4.81 -18.39 -10.14
CA LYS A 20 5.98 -19.20 -10.55
C LYS A 20 7.22 -18.35 -10.83
N LYS A 21 7.06 -17.04 -10.94
CA LYS A 21 8.13 -16.07 -11.26
C LYS A 21 8.56 -15.24 -10.05
N MET A 22 8.04 -15.58 -8.87
CA MET A 22 8.36 -14.89 -7.61
C MET A 22 8.41 -15.89 -6.46
N ASN A 23 9.07 -15.50 -5.38
CA ASN A 23 9.03 -16.26 -4.14
C ASN A 23 7.75 -15.88 -3.38
N CYS A 24 6.88 -16.86 -3.13
CA CYS A 24 5.65 -16.66 -2.39
C CYS A 24 5.82 -17.10 -0.93
N TYR A 25 5.39 -16.23 -0.02
CA TYR A 25 5.47 -16.44 1.42
C TYR A 25 4.09 -16.36 2.04
N THR A 26 3.87 -17.15 3.09
CA THR A 26 2.69 -16.98 3.94
C THR A 26 2.86 -15.72 4.80
N GLN A 27 1.81 -14.91 4.89
CA GLN A 27 1.85 -13.70 5.71
C GLN A 27 1.99 -14.04 7.19
N ARG A 28 3.00 -13.44 7.84
CA ARG A 28 3.20 -13.51 9.28
C ARG A 28 2.22 -12.56 9.97
N ARG A 29 1.81 -12.90 11.19
CA ARG A 29 1.08 -11.97 12.07
C ARG A 29 2.08 -11.13 12.86
N ALA A 30 2.02 -9.80 12.73
CA ALA A 30 2.79 -8.89 13.56
C ALA A 30 2.49 -9.11 15.06
N THR A 31 3.48 -8.90 15.90
CA THR A 31 3.34 -8.93 17.36
C THR A 31 2.83 -7.59 17.89
N GLU A 32 2.35 -7.56 19.14
CA GLU A 32 1.98 -6.31 19.82
C GLU A 32 3.17 -5.34 19.90
N ALA A 33 4.36 -5.86 20.23
CA ALA A 33 5.59 -5.07 20.33
C ALA A 33 5.96 -4.41 18.98
N GLU A 34 5.85 -5.16 17.88
CA GLU A 34 6.11 -4.61 16.54
C GLU A 34 5.11 -3.51 16.17
N MET A 35 3.82 -3.67 16.46
CA MET A 35 2.84 -2.62 16.19
C MET A 35 3.06 -1.39 17.09
N ALA A 36 3.51 -1.60 18.32
CA ALA A 36 3.82 -0.55 19.29
C ALA A 36 5.14 0.21 18.99
N GLU A 37 5.94 -0.20 17.99
CA GLU A 37 7.08 0.60 17.53
C GLU A 37 6.63 1.98 17.00
N PHE A 38 5.41 2.07 16.45
CA PHE A 38 4.80 3.33 16.05
C PHE A 38 3.59 3.72 16.89
N HIS A 39 2.62 2.81 17.02
CA HIS A 39 1.34 3.08 17.69
C HIS A 39 1.50 3.15 19.20
N SER A 40 0.61 3.83 19.90
CA SER A 40 0.63 3.77 21.37
C SER A 40 0.22 2.39 21.87
N GLU A 41 0.87 1.93 22.95
CA GLU A 41 0.60 0.64 23.56
C GLU A 41 -0.87 0.49 23.97
N ASP A 42 -1.50 1.55 24.48
CA ASP A 42 -2.91 1.52 24.91
C ASP A 42 -3.88 1.43 23.73
N TYR A 43 -3.53 1.98 22.56
CA TYR A 43 -4.29 1.80 21.33
C TYR A 43 -4.17 0.37 20.78
N VAL A 44 -2.95 -0.19 20.75
CA VAL A 44 -2.73 -1.59 20.34
C VAL A 44 -3.44 -2.57 21.28
N GLU A 45 -3.39 -2.33 22.60
CA GLU A 45 -4.12 -3.15 23.58
C GLU A 45 -5.64 -3.06 23.36
N PHE A 46 -6.16 -1.87 23.05
CA PHE A 46 -7.56 -1.69 22.71
C PHE A 46 -7.95 -2.51 21.47
N LEU A 47 -7.21 -2.39 20.37
CA LEU A 47 -7.48 -3.15 19.14
C LEU A 47 -7.45 -4.67 19.39
N ARG A 48 -6.56 -5.15 20.28
CA ARG A 48 -6.50 -6.56 20.64
C ARG A 48 -7.73 -7.04 21.41
N ARG A 49 -8.32 -6.18 22.24
CA ARG A 49 -9.39 -6.55 23.17
C ARG A 49 -10.79 -6.31 22.61
N ILE A 50 -10.95 -5.34 21.71
CA ILE A 50 -12.25 -4.96 21.16
C ILE A 50 -12.82 -6.07 20.27
N THR A 51 -14.08 -6.44 20.51
CA THR A 51 -14.87 -7.36 19.69
C THR A 51 -16.28 -6.81 19.53
N PRO A 52 -17.05 -7.26 18.51
CA PRO A 52 -18.45 -6.87 18.39
C PRO A 52 -19.27 -7.12 19.66
N ASP A 53 -19.02 -8.25 20.34
CA ASP A 53 -19.73 -8.66 21.56
C ASP A 53 -19.46 -7.74 22.76
N ASN A 54 -18.26 -7.15 22.85
CA ASN A 54 -17.86 -6.34 23.98
C ASN A 54 -17.83 -4.83 23.69
N ALA A 55 -18.19 -4.39 22.48
CA ALA A 55 -18.11 -3.00 22.04
C ALA A 55 -18.79 -2.02 23.00
N ASN A 56 -19.95 -2.39 23.57
CA ASN A 56 -20.66 -1.58 24.57
C ASN A 56 -19.84 -1.33 25.84
N ALA A 57 -19.05 -2.32 26.29
CA ALA A 57 -18.18 -2.20 27.45
C ALA A 57 -16.99 -1.26 27.18
N PHE A 58 -16.62 -1.08 25.91
CA PHE A 58 -15.56 -0.19 25.45
C PHE A 58 -16.07 1.18 24.96
N SER A 59 -17.35 1.50 25.15
CA SER A 59 -17.99 2.74 24.65
C SER A 59 -17.23 4.05 24.95
N LYS A 60 -16.45 4.11 26.03
CA LYS A 60 -15.61 5.29 26.36
C LYS A 60 -14.33 5.39 25.51
N PHE A 61 -13.84 4.28 24.99
CA PHE A 61 -12.62 4.21 24.18
C PHE A 61 -12.91 4.37 22.68
N LEU A 62 -14.13 4.01 22.23
CA LEU A 62 -14.55 4.11 20.83
C LEU A 62 -14.28 5.52 20.24
N PRO A 63 -14.70 6.64 20.87
CA PRO A 63 -14.43 7.97 20.33
C PRO A 63 -12.98 8.42 20.52
N ARG A 64 -12.28 7.88 21.53
CA ARG A 64 -10.89 8.23 21.79
C ARG A 64 -9.96 7.70 20.71
N PHE A 65 -10.26 6.50 20.20
CA PHE A 65 -9.44 5.81 19.22
C PHE A 65 -10.04 5.84 17.81
N ASN A 66 -11.13 6.61 17.63
CA ASN A 66 -11.89 6.75 16.39
C ASN A 66 -12.30 5.40 15.77
N VAL A 67 -12.78 4.47 16.59
CA VAL A 67 -13.27 3.15 16.15
C VAL A 67 -14.75 3.01 16.51
N GLY A 68 -15.59 2.67 15.54
CA GLY A 68 -17.03 2.47 15.71
C GLY A 68 -17.85 3.76 15.84
N VAL A 69 -17.23 4.92 15.60
CA VAL A 69 -17.91 6.22 15.57
C VAL A 69 -18.36 6.59 14.16
N ASP A 70 -17.52 6.30 13.17
CA ASP A 70 -17.73 6.68 11.77
C ASP A 70 -17.22 5.58 10.82
N ASP A 71 -16.18 5.87 10.03
CA ASP A 71 -15.66 5.05 8.95
C ASP A 71 -14.94 3.75 9.38
N CYS A 72 -14.50 3.63 10.63
CA CYS A 72 -13.72 2.49 11.12
C CYS A 72 -14.53 1.55 12.05
N PRO A 73 -15.39 0.63 11.54
CA PRO A 73 -16.26 -0.20 12.36
C PRO A 73 -15.52 -1.28 13.16
N VAL A 74 -16.13 -1.74 14.25
CA VAL A 74 -15.71 -2.97 14.92
C VAL A 74 -16.26 -4.18 14.16
N PHE A 75 -15.41 -5.15 13.81
CA PHE A 75 -15.82 -6.38 13.14
C PHE A 75 -15.06 -7.60 13.68
N GLU A 76 -15.61 -8.79 13.43
CA GLU A 76 -14.97 -10.04 13.85
C GLU A 76 -13.63 -10.24 13.13
N GLY A 77 -12.56 -10.52 13.89
CA GLY A 77 -11.22 -10.69 13.33
C GLY A 77 -10.48 -9.39 13.01
N LEU A 78 -10.97 -8.21 13.45
CA LEU A 78 -10.33 -6.90 13.24
C LEU A 78 -8.85 -6.89 13.63
N TYR A 79 -8.51 -7.39 14.82
CA TYR A 79 -7.13 -7.43 15.27
C TYR A 79 -6.26 -8.34 14.40
N ASP A 80 -6.80 -9.47 13.97
CA ASP A 80 -6.12 -10.42 13.11
C ASP A 80 -5.88 -9.87 11.70
N PHE A 81 -6.83 -9.09 11.18
CA PHE A 81 -6.67 -8.34 9.94
C PHE A 81 -5.50 -7.36 10.03
N CYS A 82 -5.45 -6.57 11.12
CA CYS A 82 -4.36 -5.61 11.35
C CYS A 82 -2.99 -6.30 11.42
N ARG A 83 -2.91 -7.42 12.16
CA ARG A 83 -1.66 -8.17 12.33
C ARG A 83 -1.13 -8.74 11.03
N LEU A 84 -1.99 -9.24 10.14
CA LEU A 84 -1.59 -9.80 8.85
C LEU A 84 -1.10 -8.70 7.90
N SER A 85 -1.80 -7.56 7.87
CA SER A 85 -1.39 -6.40 7.08
C SER A 85 -0.02 -5.87 7.51
N ALA A 86 0.13 -5.55 8.81
CA ALA A 86 1.37 -5.08 9.40
C ALA A 86 2.52 -6.09 9.25
N GLY A 87 2.26 -7.36 9.53
CA GLY A 87 3.28 -8.40 9.45
C GLY A 87 3.81 -8.62 8.04
N GLY A 88 2.94 -8.50 7.01
CA GLY A 88 3.33 -8.56 5.61
C GLY A 88 4.29 -7.42 5.20
N SER A 89 4.00 -6.19 5.62
CA SER A 89 4.81 -5.02 5.26
C SER A 89 6.15 -4.97 6.02
N ILE A 90 6.16 -5.38 7.30
CA ILE A 90 7.40 -5.56 8.07
C ILE A 90 8.28 -6.64 7.42
N GLU A 91 7.69 -7.79 7.06
CA GLU A 91 8.45 -8.88 6.41
C GLU A 91 8.97 -8.47 5.03
N ALA A 92 8.18 -7.72 4.25
CA ALA A 92 8.65 -7.12 3.00
C ALA A 92 9.88 -6.24 3.24
N GLY A 93 9.87 -5.43 4.30
CA GLY A 93 11.01 -4.60 4.71
C GLY A 93 12.24 -5.43 5.03
N ARG A 94 12.08 -6.50 5.82
CA ARG A 94 13.16 -7.45 6.14
C ARG A 94 13.75 -8.10 4.89
N LYS A 95 12.91 -8.53 3.93
CA LYS A 95 13.37 -9.12 2.67
C LYS A 95 14.17 -8.15 1.81
N LEU A 96 13.77 -6.88 1.76
CA LEU A 96 14.54 -5.85 1.05
C LEU A 96 15.91 -5.63 1.73
N CYS A 97 15.92 -5.50 3.07
CA CYS A 97 17.16 -5.40 3.85
C CYS A 97 18.10 -6.60 3.65
N SER A 98 17.57 -7.80 3.35
CA SER A 98 18.34 -9.01 3.06
C SER A 98 18.72 -9.17 1.58
N GLY A 99 18.56 -8.14 0.74
CA GLY A 99 18.99 -8.13 -0.66
C GLY A 99 17.92 -8.49 -1.70
N THR A 100 16.65 -8.60 -1.33
CA THR A 100 15.56 -8.70 -2.33
C THR A 100 15.42 -7.38 -3.07
N GLU A 101 15.23 -7.41 -4.40
CA GLU A 101 15.07 -6.19 -5.21
C GLU A 101 13.65 -5.61 -5.12
N ILE A 102 12.62 -6.46 -5.15
CA ILE A 102 11.20 -6.06 -5.09
C ILE A 102 10.45 -6.97 -4.12
N ALA A 103 9.73 -6.37 -3.16
CA ALA A 103 8.84 -7.07 -2.24
C ALA A 103 7.41 -6.53 -2.36
N ILE A 104 6.41 -7.41 -2.46
CA ILE A 104 5.01 -7.03 -2.72
C ILE A 104 4.12 -7.50 -1.57
N ASN A 105 3.32 -6.60 -0.99
CA ASN A 105 2.28 -6.91 -0.02
C ASN A 105 0.97 -6.17 -0.34
N TRP A 106 0.10 -6.79 -1.13
CA TRP A 106 -1.19 -6.20 -1.53
C TRP A 106 -2.19 -6.01 -0.38
N SER A 107 -2.02 -6.70 0.75
CA SER A 107 -2.90 -6.49 1.93
C SER A 107 -2.44 -5.33 2.83
N GLY A 108 -1.27 -4.75 2.54
CA GLY A 108 -0.77 -3.54 3.18
C GLY A 108 -1.22 -2.27 2.47
N GLY A 109 -0.61 -1.14 2.83
CA GLY A 109 -0.88 0.16 2.23
C GLY A 109 -1.97 0.97 2.94
N LEU A 110 -2.25 0.69 4.21
CA LEU A 110 -3.29 1.35 5.00
C LEU A 110 -2.75 2.67 5.58
N HIS A 111 -2.69 3.69 4.73
CA HIS A 111 -1.94 4.93 4.98
C HIS A 111 -2.58 5.95 5.94
N HIS A 112 -3.87 5.83 6.26
CA HIS A 112 -4.59 6.82 7.07
C HIS A 112 -4.45 6.63 8.58
N ALA A 113 -4.07 5.42 9.02
CA ALA A 113 -3.96 5.10 10.43
C ALA A 113 -2.95 6.02 11.13
N LYS A 114 -3.36 6.58 12.27
CA LYS A 114 -2.56 7.53 13.06
C LYS A 114 -1.86 6.81 14.20
N LYS A 115 -0.99 7.54 14.91
CA LYS A 115 -0.26 6.98 16.06
C LYS A 115 -1.20 6.50 17.18
N PHE A 116 -2.30 7.22 17.41
CA PHE A 116 -3.19 7.00 18.55
C PHE A 116 -4.62 6.63 18.16
N GLU A 117 -4.98 6.58 16.87
CA GLU A 117 -6.36 6.38 16.44
C GLU A 117 -6.45 5.78 15.03
N ALA A 118 -7.60 5.16 14.74
CA ALA A 118 -7.97 4.72 13.40
C ALA A 118 -8.48 5.91 12.56
N SER A 119 -8.41 5.78 11.24
CA SER A 119 -8.94 6.77 10.29
C SER A 119 -9.02 6.15 8.90
N GLY A 120 -10.03 6.49 8.08
CA GLY A 120 -10.09 6.14 6.66
C GLY A 120 -10.01 4.64 6.40
N PHE A 121 -10.76 3.83 7.15
CA PHE A 121 -10.71 2.36 7.14
C PHE A 121 -9.38 1.75 7.62
N CYS A 122 -8.44 2.56 8.12
CA CYS A 122 -7.10 2.14 8.52
C CYS A 122 -6.95 2.14 10.05
N TYR A 123 -6.60 0.98 10.62
CA TYR A 123 -6.42 0.80 12.06
C TYR A 123 -4.95 0.78 12.48
N VAL A 124 -4.11 0.08 11.72
CA VAL A 124 -2.65 0.00 11.95
C VAL A 124 -1.96 0.47 10.69
N ASN A 125 -0.97 1.36 10.83
CA ASN A 125 -0.21 1.91 9.72
C ASN A 125 0.96 0.97 9.39
N ASP A 126 0.67 -0.05 8.58
CA ASP A 126 1.65 -1.06 8.17
C ASP A 126 2.82 -0.45 7.37
N ILE A 127 2.57 0.67 6.69
CA ILE A 127 3.55 1.40 5.90
C ILE A 127 4.60 2.02 6.82
N VAL A 128 4.18 2.73 7.87
CA VAL A 128 5.11 3.34 8.84
C VAL A 128 5.98 2.27 9.48
N LEU A 129 5.39 1.13 9.88
CA LEU A 129 6.13 0.00 10.44
C LEU A 129 7.13 -0.60 9.44
N GLY A 130 6.72 -0.77 8.17
CA GLY A 130 7.62 -1.20 7.10
C GLY A 130 8.78 -0.22 6.86
N ILE A 131 8.52 1.08 6.88
CA ILE A 131 9.55 2.13 6.74
C ILE A 131 10.50 2.13 7.94
N LEU A 132 10.01 1.98 9.18
CA LEU A 132 10.86 1.86 10.36
C LEU A 132 11.82 0.67 10.26
N GLN A 133 11.34 -0.48 9.76
CA GLN A 133 12.18 -1.64 9.48
C GLN A 133 13.25 -1.33 8.41
N LEU A 134 12.88 -0.62 7.34
CA LEU A 134 13.84 -0.20 6.30
C LEU A 134 14.89 0.78 6.82
N LEU A 135 14.51 1.73 7.67
CA LEU A 135 15.40 2.74 8.25
C LEU A 135 16.50 2.14 9.16
N ARG A 136 16.43 0.86 9.50
CA ARG A 136 17.53 0.15 10.17
C ARG A 136 18.76 -0.02 9.27
N ILE A 137 18.57 -0.12 7.95
CA ILE A 137 19.64 -0.34 6.95
C ILE A 137 19.76 0.83 5.97
N TYR A 138 18.63 1.37 5.52
CA TYR A 138 18.59 2.39 4.48
C TYR A 138 18.64 3.80 5.08
N PRO A 139 19.62 4.64 4.71
CA PRO A 139 19.72 6.00 5.26
C PRO A 139 18.56 6.90 4.82
N ARG A 140 18.07 6.72 3.59
CA ARG A 140 17.00 7.52 2.98
C ARG A 140 15.96 6.62 2.33
N VAL A 141 14.71 6.78 2.74
CA VAL A 141 13.54 6.09 2.20
C VAL A 141 12.66 7.11 1.49
N VAL A 142 12.27 6.86 0.24
CA VAL A 142 11.16 7.63 -0.35
C VAL A 142 9.90 6.79 -0.27
N TYR A 143 8.85 7.39 0.29
CA TYR A 143 7.49 6.87 0.25
C TYR A 143 6.72 7.59 -0.85
N ILE A 144 6.09 6.82 -1.75
CA ILE A 144 5.32 7.32 -2.88
C ILE A 144 3.91 6.77 -2.76
N ASP A 145 2.93 7.64 -2.89
CA ASP A 145 1.52 7.34 -2.71
C ASP A 145 0.73 7.76 -3.95
N ILE A 146 0.12 6.78 -4.62
CA ILE A 146 -0.75 6.97 -5.80
C ILE A 146 -2.21 6.62 -5.53
N ASP A 147 -2.58 6.45 -4.26
CA ASP A 147 -3.99 6.45 -3.83
C ASP A 147 -4.66 7.78 -4.17
N VAL A 148 -5.97 7.77 -4.39
CA VAL A 148 -6.69 9.02 -4.65
C VAL A 148 -6.74 9.93 -3.42
N HIS A 149 -6.61 9.36 -2.22
CA HIS A 149 -6.59 10.08 -0.95
C HIS A 149 -5.17 10.47 -0.56
N HIS A 150 -5.03 11.60 0.13
CA HIS A 150 -3.73 12.02 0.66
C HIS A 150 -3.24 11.01 1.72
N GLY A 151 -1.98 10.57 1.59
CA GLY A 151 -1.28 9.66 2.51
C GLY A 151 -0.89 10.29 3.85
N ASP A 152 -1.89 10.87 4.53
CA ASP A 152 -1.75 11.75 5.68
C ASP A 152 -1.13 11.08 6.91
N GLY A 153 -1.45 9.83 7.22
CA GLY A 153 -0.86 9.10 8.35
C GLY A 153 0.64 8.87 8.20
N VAL A 154 1.09 8.52 6.99
CA VAL A 154 2.52 8.35 6.70
C VAL A 154 3.24 9.69 6.67
N GLN A 155 2.62 10.72 6.07
CA GLN A 155 3.15 12.09 6.11
C GLN A 155 3.32 12.59 7.55
N GLU A 156 2.31 12.43 8.39
CA GLU A 156 2.33 12.88 9.79
C GLU A 156 3.43 12.16 10.58
N ALA A 157 3.56 10.84 10.42
CA ALA A 157 4.57 10.03 11.11
C ALA A 157 6.00 10.49 10.85
N PHE A 158 6.28 11.01 9.64
CA PHE A 158 7.62 11.43 9.23
C PHE A 158 7.76 12.93 8.98
N TYR A 159 6.78 13.75 9.37
CA TYR A 159 6.70 15.19 9.05
C TYR A 159 7.88 16.04 9.54
N GLN A 160 8.66 15.50 10.48
CA GLN A 160 9.84 16.11 11.10
C GLN A 160 11.17 15.46 10.69
N SER A 161 11.15 14.44 9.83
CA SER A 161 12.31 13.64 9.44
C SER A 161 12.82 14.00 8.05
N ASP A 162 14.13 14.09 7.88
CA ASP A 162 14.81 14.17 6.58
C ASP A 162 15.17 12.77 6.03
N ARG A 163 15.12 11.73 6.86
CA ARG A 163 15.41 10.35 6.48
C ARG A 163 14.29 9.65 5.69
N VAL A 164 13.10 10.24 5.69
CA VAL A 164 11.97 9.77 4.91
C VAL A 164 11.39 10.95 4.14
N MET A 165 11.34 10.85 2.81
CA MET A 165 10.61 11.79 1.98
C MET A 165 9.26 11.17 1.61
N THR A 166 8.16 11.87 1.89
CA THR A 166 6.81 11.43 1.49
C THR A 166 6.37 12.18 0.24
N VAL A 167 5.89 11.47 -0.78
CA VAL A 167 5.39 12.03 -2.03
C VAL A 167 3.99 11.50 -2.29
N SER A 168 2.98 12.35 -2.31
CA SER A 168 1.58 11.92 -2.50
C SER A 168 0.91 12.65 -3.66
N PHE A 169 0.24 11.88 -4.53
CA PHE A 169 -0.53 12.36 -5.67
C PHE A 169 -2.02 12.07 -5.47
N HIS A 170 -2.79 13.07 -5.07
CA HIS A 170 -4.15 12.84 -4.55
C HIS A 170 -5.12 13.94 -4.99
N ARG A 171 -6.43 13.65 -4.89
CA ARG A 171 -7.48 14.62 -5.17
C ARG A 171 -7.59 15.61 -4.02
N TYR A 172 -7.59 16.91 -4.31
CA TYR A 172 -7.58 17.96 -3.28
C TYR A 172 -8.42 19.18 -3.67
N ASP A 173 -9.39 19.50 -2.81
CA ASP A 173 -10.11 20.79 -2.79
C ASP A 173 -10.26 21.35 -1.36
N GLY A 174 -9.55 20.77 -0.40
CA GLY A 174 -9.66 21.08 1.04
C GLY A 174 -10.86 20.45 1.76
N SER A 175 -11.74 19.73 1.04
CA SER A 175 -12.92 19.05 1.62
C SER A 175 -12.95 17.54 1.40
N PHE A 176 -12.40 17.03 0.29
CA PHE A 176 -12.27 15.59 0.08
C PHE A 176 -11.33 14.97 1.09
N PHE A 177 -11.76 13.83 1.62
CA PHE A 177 -11.04 13.13 2.67
C PHE A 177 -9.57 12.88 2.27
N PRO A 178 -8.60 13.10 3.17
CA PRO A 178 -8.72 13.52 4.58
C PRO A 178 -8.70 15.04 4.80
N GLY A 179 -8.83 15.87 3.76
CA GLY A 179 -8.82 17.34 3.85
C GLY A 179 -7.44 17.97 4.06
N THR A 180 -6.36 17.18 3.97
CA THR A 180 -4.95 17.60 4.07
C THR A 180 -4.21 17.33 2.77
N GLY A 181 -2.92 17.65 2.69
CA GLY A 181 -2.11 17.43 1.48
C GLY A 181 -2.08 18.64 0.54
N SER A 182 -2.30 19.84 1.07
CA SER A 182 -2.12 21.06 0.28
C SER A 182 -0.68 21.23 -0.21
N LEU A 183 -0.49 22.01 -1.27
CA LEU A 183 0.83 22.30 -1.85
C LEU A 183 1.80 22.96 -0.85
N ASP A 184 1.27 23.62 0.19
CA ASP A 184 2.03 24.35 1.21
C ASP A 184 2.46 23.46 2.39
N GLU A 185 1.92 22.24 2.50
CA GLU A 185 2.29 21.25 3.51
C GLU A 185 3.61 20.57 3.16
N ILE A 186 4.71 21.27 3.43
CA ILE A 186 6.05 20.83 3.00
C ILE A 186 6.89 20.18 4.11
N GLY A 187 6.28 19.81 5.25
CA GLY A 187 7.00 19.33 6.42
C GLY A 187 7.54 20.45 7.30
N ILE A 188 8.08 20.07 8.46
CA ILE A 188 8.55 21.02 9.48
C ILE A 188 9.89 20.60 10.06
N ARG A 189 10.59 21.56 10.70
CA ARG A 189 11.90 21.35 11.33
C ARG A 189 12.87 20.70 10.32
N THR A 190 13.52 19.59 10.69
CA THR A 190 14.45 18.85 9.84
C THR A 190 13.74 18.25 8.61
N GLY A 191 12.46 17.90 8.73
CA GLY A 191 11.64 17.37 7.63
C GLY A 191 11.06 18.43 6.69
N LYS A 192 11.41 19.72 6.85
CA LYS A 192 10.96 20.76 5.92
C LYS A 192 11.56 20.53 4.53
N ALA A 193 10.71 20.63 3.51
CA ALA A 193 10.92 20.23 2.11
C ALA A 193 11.02 18.72 1.84
N TYR A 194 10.78 17.86 2.85
CA TYR A 194 10.75 16.40 2.69
C TYR A 194 9.33 15.81 2.65
N ALA A 195 8.29 16.64 2.75
CA ALA A 195 6.94 16.27 2.34
C ALA A 195 6.60 16.96 1.01
N VAL A 196 6.25 16.17 0.00
CA VAL A 196 5.90 16.62 -1.34
C VAL A 196 4.46 16.23 -1.63
N ASN A 197 3.60 17.24 -1.77
CA ASN A 197 2.20 17.04 -2.08
C ASN A 197 1.89 17.51 -3.50
N VAL A 198 1.21 16.66 -4.25
CA VAL A 198 0.73 16.92 -5.61
C VAL A 198 -0.79 16.95 -5.57
N PRO A 199 -1.41 18.09 -5.17
CA PRO A 199 -2.86 18.22 -5.13
C PRO A 199 -3.41 18.28 -6.56
N LEU A 200 -4.33 17.38 -6.89
CA LEU A 200 -4.93 17.23 -8.20
C LEU A 200 -6.44 17.47 -8.15
N GLN A 201 -7.01 17.78 -9.30
CA GLN A 201 -8.45 17.93 -9.52
C GLN A 201 -9.04 16.64 -10.10
N GLU A 202 -10.37 16.57 -10.15
CA GLU A 202 -11.12 15.42 -10.64
C GLU A 202 -10.80 15.06 -12.10
N HIS A 203 -11.05 13.80 -12.45
CA HIS A 203 -10.98 13.23 -13.80
C HIS A 203 -9.61 13.35 -14.48
N ILE A 204 -8.50 13.40 -13.73
CA ILE A 204 -7.17 13.33 -14.33
C ILE A 204 -7.04 12.05 -15.16
N ASP A 205 -6.57 12.21 -16.41
CA ASP A 205 -6.37 11.11 -17.36
C ASP A 205 -4.94 10.54 -17.30
N ASP A 206 -4.75 9.37 -17.94
CA ASP A 206 -3.46 8.68 -18.02
C ASP A 206 -2.31 9.57 -18.49
N ALA A 207 -2.53 10.41 -19.51
CA ALA A 207 -1.49 11.22 -20.12
C ALA A 207 -1.05 12.37 -19.19
N SER A 208 -2.02 12.99 -18.52
CA SER A 208 -1.82 14.07 -17.57
C SER A 208 -1.17 13.57 -16.28
N TYR A 209 -1.63 12.43 -15.77
CA TYR A 209 -1.06 11.80 -14.58
C TYR A 209 0.37 11.34 -14.83
N ALA A 210 0.63 10.62 -15.93
CA ALA A 210 2.00 10.23 -16.30
C ALA A 210 2.91 11.45 -16.45
N TYR A 211 2.43 12.53 -17.07
CA TYR A 211 3.20 13.75 -17.22
C TYR A 211 3.68 14.35 -15.88
N ILE A 212 2.76 14.52 -14.93
CA ILE A 212 3.09 15.13 -13.63
C ILE A 212 3.88 14.16 -12.76
N PHE A 213 3.51 12.87 -12.75
CA PHE A 213 4.18 11.82 -11.99
C PHE A 213 5.65 11.68 -12.40
N GLU A 214 5.93 11.50 -13.69
CA GLU A 214 7.30 11.31 -14.17
C GLU A 214 8.17 12.53 -13.88
N LYS A 215 7.62 13.75 -14.02
CA LYS A 215 8.37 14.98 -13.74
C LYS A 215 8.70 15.15 -12.26
N VAL A 216 7.71 15.01 -11.39
CA VAL A 216 7.90 15.14 -9.94
C VAL A 216 8.85 14.05 -9.45
N MET A 217 8.61 12.80 -9.84
CA MET A 217 9.43 11.69 -9.39
C MET A 217 10.85 11.71 -9.93
N GLN A 218 11.08 12.15 -11.17
CA GLN A 218 12.44 12.36 -11.67
C GLN A 218 13.21 13.36 -10.80
N ASN A 219 12.61 14.52 -10.50
CA ASN A 219 13.25 15.52 -9.64
C ASN A 219 13.51 14.99 -8.23
N VAL A 220 12.54 14.27 -7.65
CA VAL A 220 12.68 13.65 -6.31
C VAL A 220 13.85 12.67 -6.30
N MET A 221 13.92 11.77 -7.28
CA MET A 221 14.98 10.77 -7.35
C MET A 221 16.37 11.41 -7.56
N ASP A 222 16.46 12.45 -8.39
CA ASP A 222 17.71 13.15 -8.67
C ASP A 222 18.24 13.94 -7.45
N VAL A 223 17.33 14.56 -6.69
CA VAL A 223 17.67 15.43 -5.56
C VAL A 223 17.82 14.64 -4.26
N TYR A 224 16.83 13.83 -3.90
CA TYR A 224 16.79 13.11 -2.62
C TYR A 224 17.66 11.86 -2.62
N GLN A 225 17.89 11.27 -3.80
CA GLN A 225 18.72 10.06 -3.99
C GLN A 225 18.40 8.96 -2.96
N PRO A 226 17.15 8.48 -2.89
CA PRO A 226 16.76 7.46 -1.92
C PRO A 226 17.50 6.15 -2.17
N SER A 227 17.73 5.40 -1.10
CA SER A 227 18.36 4.07 -1.16
C SER A 227 17.34 2.92 -1.19
N VAL A 228 16.07 3.22 -0.92
CA VAL A 228 14.92 2.31 -1.04
C VAL A 228 13.65 3.12 -1.30
N VAL A 229 12.72 2.54 -2.05
CA VAL A 229 11.40 3.10 -2.37
C VAL A 229 10.33 2.25 -1.71
N VAL A 230 9.32 2.88 -1.11
CA VAL A 230 8.04 2.28 -0.76
C VAL A 230 6.97 2.92 -1.63
N LEU A 231 6.29 2.13 -2.45
CA LEU A 231 5.23 2.57 -3.35
C LEU A 231 3.90 1.96 -2.90
N GLN A 232 3.02 2.79 -2.37
CA GLN A 232 1.62 2.45 -2.11
C GLN A 232 0.88 2.55 -3.44
N CYS A 233 0.09 1.53 -3.80
CA CYS A 233 -0.62 1.44 -5.07
C CYS A 233 -2.14 1.35 -4.85
N GLY A 234 -2.69 2.35 -4.15
CA GLY A 234 -4.12 2.53 -3.94
C GLY A 234 -4.87 2.59 -5.26
N ALA A 235 -5.77 1.62 -5.46
CA ALA A 235 -6.45 1.41 -6.73
C ALA A 235 -7.78 2.18 -6.86
N ASP A 236 -8.08 3.07 -5.93
CA ASP A 236 -9.22 4.00 -6.00
C ASP A 236 -8.93 5.24 -6.85
N SER A 237 -7.69 5.46 -7.27
CA SER A 237 -7.34 6.42 -8.33
C SER A 237 -7.76 5.96 -9.73
N LEU A 238 -8.28 4.73 -9.87
CA LEU A 238 -8.76 4.18 -11.14
C LEU A 238 -10.13 4.77 -11.54
N ALA A 239 -10.34 4.85 -12.86
CA ALA A 239 -11.63 5.20 -13.43
C ALA A 239 -12.73 4.20 -13.01
N GLY A 240 -13.89 4.73 -12.65
CA GLY A 240 -15.05 3.94 -12.22
C GLY A 240 -14.85 3.27 -10.87
N ASP A 241 -13.95 3.79 -10.03
CA ASP A 241 -13.97 3.51 -8.60
C ASP A 241 -15.25 4.07 -7.94
N ARG A 242 -15.63 3.53 -6.77
CA ARG A 242 -16.84 3.96 -6.06
C ARG A 242 -16.67 5.26 -5.29
N LEU A 243 -15.46 5.51 -4.77
CA LEU A 243 -15.17 6.66 -3.91
C LEU A 243 -14.20 7.64 -4.60
N GLY A 244 -13.29 7.12 -5.41
CA GLY A 244 -12.35 7.95 -6.16
C GLY A 244 -12.96 8.63 -7.38
N SER A 245 -12.46 9.83 -7.68
CA SER A 245 -12.96 10.70 -8.77
C SER A 245 -11.94 10.93 -9.89
N PHE A 246 -10.91 10.08 -9.97
CA PHE A 246 -9.94 10.10 -11.07
C PHE A 246 -10.41 9.25 -12.27
N ASN A 247 -9.69 9.37 -13.39
CA ASN A 247 -10.02 8.70 -14.63
C ASN A 247 -8.85 7.87 -15.19
N LEU A 248 -8.09 7.23 -14.29
CA LEU A 248 -6.93 6.42 -14.68
C LEU A 248 -7.34 5.03 -15.18
N SER A 249 -6.69 4.58 -16.24
CA SER A 249 -6.75 3.19 -16.65
C SER A 249 -5.78 2.35 -15.82
N ILE A 250 -6.00 1.02 -15.82
CA ILE A 250 -5.05 0.06 -15.24
C ILE A 250 -3.65 0.20 -15.86
N ARG A 251 -3.55 0.59 -17.15
CA ARG A 251 -2.26 0.82 -17.80
C ARG A 251 -1.60 2.10 -17.30
N GLY A 252 -2.37 3.18 -17.15
CA GLY A 252 -1.88 4.45 -16.61
C GLY A 252 -1.38 4.30 -15.18
N HIS A 253 -2.17 3.63 -14.33
CA HIS A 253 -1.79 3.33 -12.95
C HIS A 253 -0.50 2.48 -12.88
N GLY A 254 -0.46 1.35 -13.60
CA GLY A 254 0.73 0.49 -13.64
C GLY A 254 1.95 1.12 -14.34
N ALA A 255 1.78 2.22 -15.10
CA ALA A 255 2.90 2.97 -15.66
C ALA A 255 3.73 3.66 -14.56
N CYS A 256 3.11 4.01 -13.42
CA CYS A 256 3.81 4.56 -12.25
C CYS A 256 4.78 3.52 -11.66
N VAL A 257 4.30 2.29 -11.46
CA VAL A 257 5.15 1.15 -11.04
C VAL A 257 6.27 0.90 -12.05
N ALA A 258 5.94 0.90 -13.35
CA ALA A 258 6.92 0.69 -14.41
C ALA A 258 7.99 1.80 -14.46
N PHE A 259 7.61 3.06 -14.20
CA PHE A 259 8.53 4.18 -14.13
C PHE A 259 9.48 4.04 -12.95
N MET A 260 8.96 3.78 -11.74
CA MET A 260 9.79 3.62 -10.55
C MET A 260 10.76 2.44 -10.65
N LYS A 261 10.36 1.34 -11.28
CA LYS A 261 11.23 0.19 -11.55
C LYS A 261 12.47 0.55 -12.38
N LYS A 262 12.42 1.59 -13.24
CA LYS A 262 13.56 1.99 -14.09
C LYS A 262 14.76 2.51 -13.28
N PHE A 263 14.53 3.04 -12.08
CA PHE A 263 15.60 3.56 -11.22
C PHE A 263 16.47 2.47 -10.59
N LYS A 264 16.01 1.20 -10.59
CA LYS A 264 16.74 0.05 -10.02
C LYS A 264 17.15 0.27 -8.55
N VAL A 265 16.29 0.96 -7.81
CA VAL A 265 16.37 1.09 -6.35
C VAL A 265 15.46 0.02 -5.74
N PRO A 266 15.85 -0.65 -4.63
CA PRO A 266 14.99 -1.62 -3.95
C PRO A 266 13.57 -1.05 -3.73
N LEU A 267 12.54 -1.86 -4.03
CA LEU A 267 11.17 -1.38 -4.13
C LEU A 267 10.21 -2.26 -3.31
N MET A 268 9.61 -1.68 -2.28
CA MET A 268 8.43 -2.23 -1.62
C MET A 268 7.18 -1.76 -2.35
N VAL A 269 6.30 -2.69 -2.74
CA VAL A 269 5.02 -2.38 -3.38
C VAL A 269 3.89 -2.82 -2.46
N LEU A 270 3.01 -1.89 -2.11
CA LEU A 270 1.89 -2.13 -1.20
C LEU A 270 0.56 -1.92 -1.91
N GLY A 271 -0.53 -2.41 -1.30
CA GLY A 271 -1.89 -2.13 -1.75
C GLY A 271 -2.32 -0.70 -1.40
N GLY A 272 -3.52 -0.56 -0.85
CA GLY A 272 -4.13 0.74 -0.58
C GLY A 272 -5.64 0.72 -0.72
N GLY A 273 -6.26 1.86 -0.97
CA GLY A 273 -7.68 1.99 -1.32
C GLY A 273 -8.05 1.29 -2.63
N GLY A 274 -9.32 1.39 -3.02
CA GLY A 274 -9.89 0.72 -4.20
C GLY A 274 -11.14 -0.07 -3.85
N TYR A 275 -12.27 0.39 -4.38
CA TYR A 275 -13.61 0.05 -3.92
C TYR A 275 -14.48 -0.57 -5.02
N THR A 276 -14.07 -0.48 -6.29
CA THR A 276 -14.57 -1.37 -7.35
C THR A 276 -13.69 -2.63 -7.43
N ILE A 277 -14.01 -3.67 -6.63
CA ILE A 277 -13.10 -4.78 -6.31
C ILE A 277 -12.59 -5.56 -7.53
N ARG A 278 -13.40 -5.67 -8.59
CA ARG A 278 -12.98 -6.31 -9.86
C ARG A 278 -11.86 -5.54 -10.56
N ASN A 279 -11.84 -4.22 -10.45
CA ASN A 279 -10.82 -3.36 -11.04
C ASN A 279 -9.54 -3.38 -10.19
N VAL A 280 -9.68 -3.39 -8.86
CA VAL A 280 -8.55 -3.57 -7.94
C VAL A 280 -7.78 -4.86 -8.26
N ALA A 281 -8.52 -5.98 -8.41
CA ALA A 281 -7.91 -7.26 -8.74
C ALA A 281 -7.15 -7.25 -10.08
N ARG A 282 -7.70 -6.57 -11.10
CA ARG A 282 -7.05 -6.38 -12.40
C ARG A 282 -5.79 -5.53 -12.28
N ALA A 283 -5.85 -4.42 -11.54
CA ALA A 283 -4.74 -3.49 -11.36
C ALA A 283 -3.55 -4.14 -10.65
N TRP A 284 -3.76 -4.69 -9.46
CA TRP A 284 -2.69 -5.34 -8.70
C TRP A 284 -2.13 -6.58 -9.40
N CYS A 285 -2.96 -7.32 -10.15
CA CYS A 285 -2.46 -8.41 -11.00
C CYS A 285 -1.56 -7.88 -12.13
N TYR A 286 -1.97 -6.83 -12.83
CA TYR A 286 -1.18 -6.21 -13.89
C TYR A 286 0.15 -5.67 -13.35
N GLU A 287 0.13 -5.00 -12.21
CA GLU A 287 1.32 -4.45 -11.55
C GLU A 287 2.26 -5.52 -11.03
N THR A 288 1.73 -6.66 -10.58
CA THR A 288 2.55 -7.85 -10.30
C THR A 288 3.24 -8.33 -11.59
N GLY A 289 2.55 -8.28 -12.74
CA GLY A 289 3.15 -8.51 -14.06
C GLY A 289 4.30 -7.54 -14.35
N VAL A 290 4.09 -6.25 -14.11
CA VAL A 290 5.14 -5.21 -14.24
C VAL A 290 6.34 -5.51 -13.36
N CYS A 291 6.12 -5.84 -12.08
CA CYS A 291 7.18 -6.17 -11.12
C CYS A 291 8.00 -7.37 -11.59
N THR A 292 7.33 -8.46 -12.00
CA THR A 292 7.99 -9.67 -12.51
C THR A 292 8.55 -9.54 -13.94
N GLY A 293 8.32 -8.41 -14.63
CA GLY A 293 8.73 -8.23 -16.02
C GLY A 293 7.99 -9.14 -16.99
N THR A 294 6.76 -9.52 -16.66
CA THR A 294 5.91 -10.40 -17.48
C THR A 294 4.85 -9.60 -18.20
N GLU A 295 4.82 -9.71 -19.53
CA GLU A 295 3.70 -9.22 -20.32
C GLU A 295 2.51 -10.16 -20.17
N LEU A 296 1.35 -9.60 -19.83
CA LEU A 296 0.11 -10.37 -19.60
C LEU A 296 -0.81 -10.24 -20.80
N PRO A 297 -1.38 -11.35 -21.32
CA PRO A 297 -2.41 -11.26 -22.34
C PRO A 297 -3.66 -10.59 -21.75
N ASN A 298 -4.39 -9.85 -22.59
CA ASN A 298 -5.55 -9.09 -22.14
C ASN A 298 -6.75 -9.98 -21.80
N ASP A 299 -6.80 -11.21 -22.29
CA ASP A 299 -7.81 -12.20 -21.90
C ASP A 299 -7.54 -12.70 -20.48
N LEU A 300 -8.56 -12.63 -19.62
CA LEU A 300 -8.43 -13.14 -18.25
C LEU A 300 -8.40 -14.68 -18.25
N PRO A 301 -7.53 -15.29 -17.42
CA PRO A 301 -7.53 -16.73 -17.23
C PRO A 301 -8.80 -17.17 -16.49
N GLN A 302 -9.32 -18.34 -16.85
CA GLN A 302 -10.41 -18.99 -16.12
C GLN A 302 -10.00 -19.20 -14.66
N ASN A 303 -10.88 -18.82 -13.75
CA ASN A 303 -10.68 -18.94 -12.31
C ASN A 303 -12.04 -19.02 -11.60
N GLN A 304 -12.03 -19.31 -10.29
CA GLN A 304 -13.26 -19.49 -9.51
C GLN A 304 -14.17 -18.25 -9.46
N TYR A 305 -13.61 -17.05 -9.66
CA TYR A 305 -14.32 -15.78 -9.65
C TYR A 305 -14.51 -15.20 -11.06
N TYR A 306 -14.31 -15.99 -12.12
CA TYR A 306 -14.29 -15.51 -13.50
C TYR A 306 -15.52 -14.68 -13.90
N MET A 307 -16.70 -15.05 -13.38
CA MET A 307 -17.96 -14.35 -13.67
C MET A 307 -18.03 -12.92 -13.12
N HIS A 308 -17.22 -12.56 -12.11
CA HIS A 308 -17.15 -11.19 -11.57
C HIS A 308 -16.53 -10.20 -12.56
N TYR A 309 -15.82 -10.68 -13.58
CA TYR A 309 -15.17 -9.85 -14.58
C TYR A 309 -15.99 -9.67 -15.86
N GLY A 310 -17.27 -10.08 -15.83
CA GLY A 310 -18.19 -9.84 -16.93
C GLY A 310 -18.48 -8.33 -17.12
N PRO A 311 -18.95 -7.93 -18.32
CA PRO A 311 -19.20 -8.78 -19.48
C PRO A 311 -17.99 -8.97 -20.40
N ASP A 312 -16.89 -8.25 -20.20
CA ASP A 312 -15.78 -8.19 -21.16
C ASP A 312 -14.69 -9.25 -20.91
N TYR A 313 -14.54 -9.70 -19.67
CA TYR A 313 -13.54 -10.70 -19.25
C TYR A 313 -12.10 -10.32 -19.66
N LYS A 314 -11.80 -9.01 -19.67
CA LYS A 314 -10.49 -8.48 -20.00
C LYS A 314 -9.74 -8.00 -18.75
N LEU A 315 -8.41 -8.04 -18.82
CA LEU A 315 -7.53 -7.44 -17.82
C LEU A 315 -7.64 -5.92 -17.88
N HIS A 316 -7.45 -5.34 -19.06
CA HIS A 316 -7.66 -3.93 -19.34
C HIS A 316 -9.09 -3.71 -19.81
N SER A 317 -9.98 -3.49 -18.86
CA SER A 317 -11.38 -3.15 -19.11
C SER A 317 -11.52 -1.70 -19.56
N ASN A 318 -12.54 -1.39 -20.36
CA ASN A 318 -12.79 -0.05 -20.88
C ASN A 318 -13.58 0.79 -19.86
N ASN A 319 -13.00 0.99 -18.68
CA ASN A 319 -13.63 1.71 -17.56
C ASN A 319 -13.37 3.22 -17.58
N VAL A 320 -12.45 3.69 -18.42
CA VAL A 320 -12.13 5.10 -18.56
C VAL A 320 -13.32 5.82 -19.20
N ASP A 321 -13.81 6.87 -18.54
CA ASP A 321 -14.84 7.74 -19.10
C ASP A 321 -14.23 8.69 -20.11
N ARG A 322 -14.55 8.51 -21.39
CA ARG A 322 -14.03 9.35 -22.48
C ARG A 322 -14.72 10.71 -22.58
N ASN A 323 -15.84 10.89 -21.88
CA ASN A 323 -16.60 12.13 -21.86
C ASN A 323 -16.32 12.97 -20.61
N ALA A 324 -15.65 12.40 -19.60
CA ALA A 324 -15.26 13.13 -18.41
C ALA A 324 -14.28 14.25 -18.77
N GLU A 325 -14.60 15.48 -18.35
CA GLU A 325 -13.73 16.63 -18.54
C GLU A 325 -12.61 16.62 -17.50
N ASN A 326 -11.37 16.44 -17.95
CA ASN A 326 -10.19 16.51 -17.10
C ASN A 326 -9.98 17.95 -16.59
N ALA A 327 -10.22 18.18 -15.30
CA ALA A 327 -10.09 19.49 -14.67
C ALA A 327 -8.63 19.95 -14.46
N ASN A 328 -7.65 19.10 -14.79
CA ASN A 328 -6.22 19.33 -14.57
C ASN A 328 -5.57 19.92 -15.82
N THR A 329 -5.78 21.20 -16.07
CA THR A 329 -5.15 21.87 -17.22
C THR A 329 -3.62 21.75 -17.16
N ARG A 330 -2.97 21.72 -18.32
CA ARG A 330 -1.50 21.68 -18.40
C ARG A 330 -0.83 22.83 -17.64
N GLN A 331 -1.44 24.01 -17.65
CA GLN A 331 -0.95 25.17 -16.90
C GLN A 331 -0.98 24.92 -15.39
N TYR A 332 -2.06 24.32 -14.87
CA TYR A 332 -2.20 23.97 -13.45
C TYR A 332 -1.13 22.96 -13.03
N LEU A 333 -0.95 21.88 -13.80
CA LEU A 333 0.08 20.87 -13.52
C LEU A 333 1.50 21.47 -13.56
N ASP A 334 1.78 22.36 -14.52
CA ASP A 334 3.06 23.05 -14.61
C ASP A 334 3.32 23.98 -13.42
N GLN A 335 2.28 24.61 -12.86
CA GLN A 335 2.38 25.44 -11.66
C GLN A 335 2.74 24.59 -10.44
N ILE A 336 2.05 23.47 -10.22
CA ILE A 336 2.35 22.52 -9.14
C ILE A 336 3.79 22.03 -9.25
N HIS A 337 4.19 21.53 -10.42
CA HIS A 337 5.55 21.04 -10.63
C HIS A 337 6.62 22.11 -10.37
N ARG A 338 6.39 23.36 -10.77
CA ARG A 338 7.34 24.46 -10.49
C ARG A 338 7.48 24.75 -9.01
N ALA A 339 6.37 24.76 -8.27
CA ALA A 339 6.39 24.97 -6.82
C ALA A 339 7.14 23.83 -6.11
N ILE A 340 6.86 22.59 -6.48
CA ILE A 340 7.56 21.41 -5.95
C ILE A 340 9.05 21.47 -6.30
N ALA A 341 9.41 21.77 -7.55
CA ALA A 341 10.80 21.89 -7.96
C ALA A 341 11.54 22.97 -7.17
N GLU A 342 10.90 24.10 -6.85
CA GLU A 342 11.50 25.14 -6.00
C GLU A 342 11.68 24.64 -4.56
N ASN A 343 10.68 23.97 -3.98
CA ASN A 343 10.79 23.38 -2.65
C ASN A 343 11.93 22.37 -2.56
N LEU A 344 12.08 21.50 -3.57
CA LEU A 344 13.14 20.49 -3.62
C LEU A 344 14.55 21.10 -3.66
N ARG A 345 14.74 22.35 -4.09
CA ARG A 345 16.06 23.02 -4.04
C ARG A 345 16.58 23.23 -2.62
N HIS A 346 15.70 23.14 -1.62
CA HIS A 346 16.06 23.23 -0.21
C HIS A 346 16.41 21.88 0.43
N VAL A 347 16.18 20.77 -0.27
CA VAL A 347 16.55 19.43 0.19
C VAL A 347 18.06 19.28 0.16
N GLN A 348 18.63 18.75 1.24
CA GLN A 348 20.05 18.47 1.30
C GLN A 348 20.35 17.12 0.63
N TRP A 349 21.20 17.16 -0.39
CA TRP A 349 21.67 15.99 -1.14
C TRP A 349 22.56 15.01 -0.35
N ALA A 350 23.12 15.41 0.80
CA ALA A 350 24.09 14.61 1.55
C ALA A 350 23.42 13.95 2.77
N PRO A 351 23.64 12.65 3.03
CA PRO A 351 23.07 11.99 4.20
C PRO A 351 23.56 12.66 5.48
N SER A 352 22.62 13.02 6.36
CA SER A 352 22.85 13.13 7.79
C SER A 352 23.20 11.72 8.30
N VAL A 353 24.49 11.41 8.40
CA VAL A 353 24.96 10.12 8.93
C VAL A 353 24.59 10.05 10.42
N ALA A 354 23.52 9.35 10.74
CA ALA A 354 23.26 8.92 12.12
C ALA A 354 24.04 7.61 12.34
N MET A 355 25.07 7.66 13.18
CA MET A 355 25.63 6.43 13.75
C MET A 355 24.61 5.89 14.75
N ASN A 356 23.89 4.84 14.38
CA ASN A 356 23.05 4.10 15.32
C ASN A 356 23.89 3.00 15.97
N GLU A 357 23.81 2.88 17.29
CA GLU A 357 24.17 1.64 17.96
C GLU A 357 23.21 0.54 17.48
N ILE A 358 23.77 -0.63 17.17
CA ILE A 358 23.03 -1.81 16.73
C ILE A 358 21.99 -2.15 17.81
N PRO A 359 20.68 -2.07 17.53
CA PRO A 359 19.65 -2.47 18.49
C PRO A 359 19.86 -3.92 18.97
N PRO A 360 19.55 -4.27 20.23
CA PRO A 360 19.81 -5.59 20.79
C PRO A 360 19.11 -6.77 20.07
N ASP A 361 18.11 -6.49 19.23
CA ASP A 361 17.44 -7.48 18.38
C ASP A 361 18.16 -7.74 17.04
N LEU A 362 19.31 -7.09 16.81
CA LEU A 362 20.21 -7.31 15.67
C LEU A 362 21.51 -8.04 16.08
N ASP A 363 21.54 -8.75 17.22
CA ASP A 363 22.72 -9.49 17.77
C ASP A 363 23.17 -10.69 16.90
N GLY A 364 22.76 -10.71 15.63
CA GLY A 364 23.15 -11.64 14.61
C GLY A 364 23.11 -11.02 13.23
N PHE A 365 23.47 -9.74 13.04
CA PHE A 365 23.67 -9.15 11.71
C PHE A 365 25.17 -8.97 11.43
N ASN A 366 25.70 -9.63 10.39
CA ASN A 366 27.09 -9.50 9.99
C ASN A 366 27.24 -8.43 8.89
N PRO A 367 27.84 -7.26 9.22
CA PRO A 367 27.98 -6.14 8.29
C PRO A 367 28.99 -6.39 7.15
N GLU A 368 29.88 -7.39 7.26
CA GLU A 368 30.84 -7.73 6.20
C GLU A 368 30.23 -8.65 5.12
N THR A 369 29.27 -9.49 5.50
CA THR A 369 28.59 -10.42 4.58
C THR A 369 27.23 -9.91 4.11
N GLY A 370 26.72 -8.81 4.67
CA GLY A 370 25.40 -8.25 4.35
C GLY A 370 24.25 -9.19 4.68
N GLY A 371 24.47 -10.09 5.64
CA GLY A 371 23.56 -11.17 6.00
C GLY A 371 23.47 -11.31 7.50
N TRP A 372 22.40 -11.93 7.96
CA TRP A 372 22.25 -12.29 9.36
C TRP A 372 23.19 -13.47 9.66
N GLU A 373 23.89 -13.48 10.81
CA GLU A 373 24.30 -14.72 11.45
C GLU A 373 23.06 -15.59 11.48
N VAL A 374 23.10 -16.59 10.61
CA VAL A 374 22.01 -17.51 10.43
C VAL A 374 21.86 -18.19 11.78
N ASP A 375 20.85 -17.81 12.55
CA ASP A 375 20.32 -18.74 13.52
C ASP A 375 19.90 -19.94 12.67
N GLU A 376 20.70 -21.00 12.74
CA GLU A 376 20.46 -22.22 11.99
C GLU A 376 19.08 -22.82 12.32
N GLU A 377 18.32 -22.25 13.27
CA GLU A 377 16.92 -22.55 13.51
C GLU A 377 15.91 -21.63 12.78
N GLU A 378 16.17 -20.35 12.53
CA GLU A 378 15.18 -19.45 11.87
C GLU A 378 15.13 -19.60 10.34
N ASP A 379 16.27 -19.83 9.69
CA ASP A 379 16.33 -20.10 8.24
C ASP A 379 16.01 -21.57 7.91
N LYS A 380 15.75 -22.38 8.94
CA LYS A 380 15.27 -23.77 8.85
C LYS A 380 13.76 -23.91 8.86
N ASN A 381 12.99 -22.86 8.56
CA ASN A 381 11.55 -23.04 8.30
C ASN A 381 11.17 -22.94 6.80
N PRO A 382 11.55 -23.95 5.97
CA PRO A 382 10.91 -24.18 4.67
C PRO A 382 9.38 -24.28 4.76
N GLU A 383 8.80 -24.40 5.95
CA GLU A 383 7.35 -24.46 6.17
C GLU A 383 6.59 -23.16 5.82
N LEU A 384 7.24 -21.99 5.81
CA LEU A 384 6.58 -20.71 5.45
C LEU A 384 6.68 -20.35 3.96
N ARG A 385 7.68 -20.89 3.25
CA ARG A 385 7.78 -20.80 1.80
C ARG A 385 6.76 -21.76 1.22
N VAL A 386 5.76 -21.21 0.56
CA VAL A 386 4.71 -22.05 -0.01
C VAL A 386 5.30 -22.78 -1.21
N ASP A 387 5.21 -24.11 -1.20
CA ASP A 387 5.55 -24.94 -2.35
C ASP A 387 4.73 -24.48 -3.58
N GLN A 388 5.44 -24.06 -4.63
CA GLN A 388 4.83 -23.53 -5.86
C GLN A 388 3.96 -24.57 -6.57
N ASP A 389 4.20 -25.86 -6.34
CA ASP A 389 3.38 -26.94 -6.90
C ASP A 389 2.09 -27.15 -6.07
N LYS A 390 2.07 -26.75 -4.79
CA LYS A 390 0.84 -26.73 -3.97
C LYS A 390 -0.09 -25.56 -4.30
N PHE A 391 0.40 -24.56 -5.03
CA PHE A 391 -0.42 -23.52 -5.65
C PHE A 391 -1.28 -24.06 -6.81
N GLY A 392 -0.83 -25.16 -7.44
CA GLY A 392 -1.48 -25.79 -8.59
C GLY A 392 -2.13 -27.12 -8.25
N LEU A 393 -3.44 -27.10 -7.95
CA LEU A 393 -4.33 -28.28 -8.00
C LEU A 393 -3.89 -29.54 -7.21
N SER A 394 -4.42 -29.71 -6.00
CA SER A 394 -4.87 -31.04 -5.58
C SER A 394 -6.33 -30.99 -5.12
N GLY A 395 -7.23 -31.47 -5.97
CA GLY A 395 -8.68 -31.43 -5.75
C GLY A 395 -9.18 -32.29 -4.57
N ALA A 396 -8.32 -33.06 -3.91
CA ALA A 396 -8.72 -34.03 -2.89
C ALA A 396 -8.65 -33.51 -1.44
N GLN A 397 -7.85 -32.46 -1.16
CA GLN A 397 -7.75 -31.88 0.19
C GLN A 397 -8.66 -30.64 0.37
N ARG A 398 -9.15 -30.06 -0.73
CA ARG A 398 -10.07 -28.90 -0.73
C ARG A 398 -11.43 -29.25 -0.12
N LEU A 399 -12.01 -30.40 -0.46
CA LEU A 399 -13.35 -30.83 -0.04
C LEU A 399 -13.55 -31.02 1.47
N ARG A 400 -12.47 -31.25 2.25
CA ARG A 400 -12.57 -31.35 3.72
C ARG A 400 -12.51 -29.99 4.41
N ARG A 401 -11.85 -28.98 3.81
CA ARG A 401 -11.81 -27.60 4.33
C ARG A 401 -12.94 -26.73 3.75
N GLU A 402 -13.46 -27.07 2.57
CA GLU A 402 -14.61 -26.40 1.91
C GLU A 402 -15.92 -26.57 2.67
N LYS A 403 -16.10 -27.65 3.45
CA LYS A 403 -17.28 -27.77 4.33
C LYS A 403 -17.23 -26.83 5.55
N GLU A 404 -16.06 -26.31 5.90
CA GLU A 404 -15.89 -25.33 6.98
C GLU A 404 -15.77 -23.88 6.46
N LEU A 405 -15.41 -23.69 5.18
CA LEU A 405 -15.19 -22.37 4.54
C LEU A 405 -16.33 -21.91 3.61
N ASN A 406 -17.37 -22.72 3.36
CA ASN A 406 -18.55 -22.32 2.58
C ASN A 406 -19.51 -21.35 3.32
N GLN A 407 -18.94 -20.44 4.12
CA GLN A 407 -19.63 -19.30 4.71
C GLN A 407 -19.03 -17.96 4.25
N PHE A 408 -18.44 -17.89 3.05
CA PHE A 408 -18.23 -16.59 2.43
C PHE A 408 -19.60 -16.09 1.93
N ASP A 409 -20.11 -15.04 2.57
CA ASP A 409 -21.38 -14.40 2.20
C ASP A 409 -21.23 -13.84 0.77
N ASP A 410 -22.06 -14.31 -0.17
CA ASP A 410 -22.10 -13.82 -1.55
C ASP A 410 -22.27 -12.29 -1.61
N ARG A 411 -22.78 -11.66 -0.54
CA ARG A 411 -22.86 -10.19 -0.38
C ARG A 411 -21.50 -9.48 -0.34
N GLU A 412 -20.46 -10.10 0.22
CA GLU A 412 -19.11 -9.49 0.25
C GLU A 412 -18.47 -9.43 -1.14
N MET A 413 -18.90 -10.32 -2.04
CA MET A 413 -18.42 -10.43 -3.42
C MET A 413 -19.31 -9.66 -4.42
N TYR A 414 -20.44 -9.12 -3.96
CA TYR A 414 -21.40 -8.42 -4.81
C TYR A 414 -21.08 -6.92 -4.91
N ASP A 415 -20.91 -6.45 -6.14
CA ASP A 415 -20.62 -5.05 -6.51
C ASP A 415 -21.92 -4.20 -6.66
N GLY A 416 -22.91 -4.37 -5.78
CA GLY A 416 -24.14 -3.55 -5.80
C GLY A 416 -23.95 -2.10 -5.33
N ASP A 417 -24.78 -1.18 -5.82
CA ASP A 417 -24.72 0.29 -5.66
C ASP A 417 -25.17 0.85 -4.28
N GLN A 418 -25.06 0.09 -3.18
CA GLN A 418 -25.61 0.48 -1.87
C GLN A 418 -24.58 0.88 -0.81
N ASP A 419 -23.38 1.30 -1.20
CA ASP A 419 -22.45 1.92 -0.26
C ASP A 419 -22.69 3.45 -0.35
N GLN A 420 -23.58 3.98 0.49
CA GLN A 420 -23.79 5.43 0.62
C GLN A 420 -22.80 5.99 1.63
N ASP A 421 -22.03 6.98 1.20
CA ASP A 421 -21.29 7.89 2.09
C ASP A 421 -22.30 8.58 3.02
N HIS A 422 -22.04 8.54 4.32
CA HIS A 422 -22.71 9.39 5.31
C HIS A 422 -21.67 10.22 6.04
#